data_AF-A0A2E7Y452-F1
#
_entry.id   AF-A0A2E7Y452-F1
#
_cell.length_a   1.000
_cell.length_b   1.000
_cell.length_c   1.000
_cell.angle_alpha   90.00
_cell.angle_beta   90.00
_cell.angle_gamma   90.00
#
_symmetry.space_group_name_H-M   'P 1'
#
loop_
_entity.id
_entity.type
_entity.pdbx_description
1 polymer ?
#
loop_
_entity_poly.entity_id
_entity_poly.type
_entity_poly.pdbx_seq_one_letter_code
_entity_poly.pdbx_strand_id
1 'polypeptide(L)'
;MSLTIRLGVLIAVTASGPAFSADHADQHRNPDHTCTIIRPEGDRGAVVPDTWPGGIVPYEFESDVSNTNRNRVRNSMDMLEAVSGVTFIPRTNESARLNIGGFGGNWSSVGMTGGQQNLSIYNWSSPLIICHELIHALGRYHQQSRTDRDDYIQVNWENIDDDYEYNYYISNSDEFGPYDFESVMHYSQWGFSTGGPTMTCLPGYEQWQNVMGQREYLSDGDIATLQYMYVDGVSDASVLFVQASPDELEAGADTHVLAVLKNLGDQAAFDADASIYLSADATLGSDDVLLHQESYAYLLPGELVYLSVDVTIPAGTADGTWYVGVKLDGAGDSDGSNNAYVTTIDIGALEDCPADISGNGSVDVDDVLAVVAAFGDCGSCDEDIDGDGTVGVDDLLVVIAAFGPC
;
A
#
# COMPACT_ATOMS: atom_id res chain seq x y z
N MET A 1 1.68 24.65 -53.47
CA MET A 1 1.47 24.00 -52.15
C MET A 1 2.43 24.67 -51.18
N SER A 2 1.97 25.02 -49.97
CA SER A 2 2.83 25.55 -48.91
C SER A 2 2.65 24.65 -47.69
N LEU A 3 3.75 24.11 -47.16
CA LEU A 3 3.70 23.12 -46.08
C LEU A 3 3.85 23.83 -44.73
N THR A 4 2.73 24.25 -44.16
CA THR A 4 2.71 24.87 -42.81
C THR A 4 2.88 23.79 -41.74
N ILE A 5 4.13 23.50 -41.38
CA ILE A 5 4.44 22.70 -40.19
C ILE A 5 3.96 23.48 -38.96
N ARG A 6 2.86 23.05 -38.35
CA ARG A 6 2.44 23.54 -37.04
C ARG A 6 3.31 22.87 -35.98
N LEU A 7 4.27 23.62 -35.44
CA LEU A 7 5.02 23.18 -34.27
C LEU A 7 4.07 23.18 -33.06
N GLY A 8 3.54 22.01 -32.73
CA GLY A 8 2.72 21.83 -31.53
C GLY A 8 3.61 21.95 -30.30
N VAL A 9 3.56 23.09 -29.62
CA VAL A 9 4.19 23.24 -28.31
C VAL A 9 3.35 22.44 -27.31
N LEU A 10 3.73 21.18 -27.11
CA LEU A 10 3.24 20.39 -26.00
C LEU A 10 3.80 21.02 -24.72
N ILE A 11 2.98 21.83 -24.04
CA ILE A 11 3.32 22.32 -22.71
C ILE A 11 3.23 21.11 -21.79
N ALA A 12 4.37 20.47 -21.55
CA ALA A 12 4.52 19.54 -20.45
C ALA A 12 4.30 20.32 -19.16
N VAL A 13 3.09 20.20 -18.59
CA VAL A 13 2.83 20.62 -17.21
C VAL A 13 3.55 19.60 -16.35
N THR A 14 4.82 19.88 -16.05
CA THR A 14 5.57 19.14 -15.04
C THR A 14 4.92 19.41 -13.70
N ALA A 15 4.00 18.53 -13.31
CA ALA A 15 3.48 18.47 -11.95
C ALA A 15 4.60 18.00 -11.02
N SER A 16 5.53 18.91 -10.72
CA SER A 16 6.55 18.73 -9.69
C SER A 16 5.89 18.86 -8.32
N GLY A 17 5.05 17.88 -7.99
CA GLY A 17 4.80 17.55 -6.59
C GLY A 17 6.12 17.18 -5.91
N PRO A 18 6.22 17.29 -4.58
CA PRO A 18 7.36 16.73 -3.87
C PRO A 18 7.43 15.24 -4.17
N ALA A 19 8.62 14.74 -4.46
CA ALA A 19 8.85 13.29 -4.43
C ALA A 19 8.72 12.85 -2.97
N PHE A 20 7.62 12.18 -2.63
CA PHE A 20 7.47 11.54 -1.33
C PHE A 20 8.57 10.48 -1.19
N SER A 21 9.20 10.42 -0.02
CA SER A 21 10.24 9.42 0.24
C SER A 21 9.59 8.03 0.24
N ALA A 22 10.25 7.05 -0.38
CA ALA A 22 9.78 5.67 -0.50
C ALA A 22 10.01 4.87 0.81
N ASP A 23 9.63 5.48 1.93
CA ASP A 23 9.97 5.10 3.31
C ASP A 23 8.72 5.09 4.23
N HIS A 24 7.53 5.29 3.66
CA HIS A 24 6.24 5.22 4.35
C HIS A 24 5.63 3.80 4.35
N ALA A 25 6.32 2.83 3.73
CA ALA A 25 5.76 1.51 3.42
C ALA A 25 5.70 0.52 4.62
N ASP A 26 6.21 0.88 5.79
CA ASP A 26 6.39 -0.04 6.94
C ASP A 26 5.09 -0.33 7.73
N GLN A 27 3.98 0.38 7.50
CA GLN A 27 2.64 -0.11 7.87
C GLN A 27 2.06 -1.12 6.85
N HIS A 28 2.59 -1.14 5.62
CA HIS A 28 1.98 -1.79 4.47
C HIS A 28 2.62 -3.15 4.14
N ARG A 29 3.65 -3.56 4.90
CA ARG A 29 4.40 -4.81 4.72
C ARG A 29 4.60 -5.49 6.07
N ASN A 30 4.03 -6.68 6.24
CA ASN A 30 4.23 -7.51 7.44
C ASN A 30 4.87 -8.86 7.03
N PRO A 31 6.20 -8.90 6.79
CA PRO A 31 6.87 -10.09 6.28
C PRO A 31 7.06 -11.20 7.33
N ASP A 32 6.97 -10.91 8.64
CA ASP A 32 7.49 -11.78 9.70
C ASP A 32 6.43 -12.37 10.67
N HIS A 33 5.18 -11.88 10.67
CA HIS A 33 4.19 -12.35 11.64
C HIS A 33 3.06 -13.18 11.03
N THR A 34 3.13 -14.49 11.28
CA THR A 34 2.03 -15.47 11.19
C THR A 34 0.93 -15.27 12.25
N CYS A 35 0.67 -14.01 12.62
CA CYS A 35 -0.39 -13.64 13.56
C CYS A 35 -1.75 -13.88 12.89
N THR A 36 -2.49 -14.89 13.35
CA THR A 36 -3.83 -15.18 12.83
C THR A 36 -4.77 -14.05 13.22
N ILE A 37 -5.04 -13.12 12.29
CA ILE A 37 -5.95 -12.00 12.54
C ILE A 37 -7.38 -12.54 12.67
N ILE A 38 -7.81 -12.78 13.91
CA ILE A 38 -9.18 -13.22 14.22
C ILE A 38 -10.10 -12.00 14.03
N ARG A 39 -10.60 -11.82 12.80
CA ARG A 39 -11.54 -10.76 12.42
C ARG A 39 -12.96 -11.11 12.89
N PRO A 40 -13.56 -10.44 13.88
CA PRO A 40 -14.99 -10.59 14.16
C PRO A 40 -15.82 -9.90 13.06
N GLU A 41 -16.82 -10.62 12.52
CA GLU A 41 -17.78 -10.05 11.57
C GLU A 41 -18.61 -8.95 12.27
N GLY A 42 -18.57 -7.74 11.69
CA GLY A 42 -19.11 -6.52 12.29
C GLY A 42 -18.32 -5.30 11.81
N ASP A 43 -18.88 -4.12 12.05
CA ASP A 43 -18.39 -2.81 11.63
C ASP A 43 -17.16 -2.38 12.50
N ARG A 44 -16.06 -1.83 11.93
CA ARG A 44 -14.81 -1.37 12.64
C ARG A 44 -14.06 -0.26 11.85
N GLY A 45 -13.78 0.98 12.32
CA GLY A 45 -13.94 1.53 13.68
C GLY A 45 -14.34 3.02 13.94
N ALA A 46 -14.36 4.02 13.02
CA ALA A 46 -14.83 5.40 13.38
C ALA A 46 -15.22 6.44 12.28
N VAL A 47 -16.53 6.68 12.05
CA VAL A 47 -17.20 7.82 11.35
C VAL A 47 -18.63 8.06 11.89
N VAL A 48 -19.31 9.15 11.48
CA VAL A 48 -20.77 9.36 11.70
C VAL A 48 -21.58 9.34 10.38
N PRO A 49 -22.85 8.90 10.40
CA PRO A 49 -23.72 8.90 9.21
C PRO A 49 -24.22 10.30 8.79
N ASP A 50 -24.10 11.31 9.65
CA ASP A 50 -24.45 12.71 9.34
C ASP A 50 -23.34 13.40 8.50
N THR A 51 -23.07 12.88 7.31
CA THR A 51 -22.12 13.46 6.34
C THR A 51 -22.70 14.66 5.60
N TRP A 52 -21.85 15.47 4.95
CA TRP A 52 -22.31 16.61 4.15
C TRP A 52 -22.92 16.13 2.81
N PRO A 53 -24.19 16.45 2.49
CA PRO A 53 -24.86 15.92 1.30
C PRO A 53 -24.11 16.20 -0.01
N GLY A 54 -23.66 15.14 -0.67
CA GLY A 54 -22.89 15.21 -1.92
C GLY A 54 -21.50 15.85 -1.77
N GLY A 55 -20.89 15.77 -0.58
CA GLY A 55 -19.57 16.34 -0.29
C GLY A 55 -19.50 17.86 -0.22
N ILE A 56 -20.61 18.56 -0.44
CA ILE A 56 -20.62 20.03 -0.51
C ILE A 56 -20.65 20.63 0.90
N VAL A 57 -19.59 21.35 1.25
CA VAL A 57 -19.42 22.01 2.56
C VAL A 57 -19.43 23.53 2.39
N PRO A 58 -20.57 24.21 2.61
CA PRO A 58 -20.61 25.67 2.64
C PRO A 58 -19.81 26.20 3.83
N TYR A 59 -18.97 27.21 3.62
CA TYR A 59 -18.22 27.87 4.70
C TYR A 59 -18.25 29.40 4.61
N GLU A 60 -18.24 30.05 5.76
CA GLU A 60 -17.92 31.47 5.92
C GLU A 60 -16.86 31.66 7.02
N PHE A 61 -16.31 32.88 7.10
CA PHE A 61 -15.25 33.23 8.05
C PHE A 61 -15.68 34.43 8.90
N GLU A 62 -15.41 34.35 10.20
CA GLU A 62 -15.60 35.47 11.12
C GLU A 62 -14.88 36.75 10.68
N SER A 63 -15.48 37.89 11.03
CA SER A 63 -15.11 39.21 10.46
C SER A 63 -13.68 39.67 10.79
N ASP A 64 -13.06 39.10 11.82
CA ASP A 64 -11.70 39.37 12.29
C ASP A 64 -10.64 38.42 11.73
N VAL A 65 -11.04 37.30 11.10
CA VAL A 65 -10.10 36.34 10.49
C VAL A 65 -9.37 37.00 9.33
N SER A 66 -8.08 37.28 9.52
CA SER A 66 -7.23 37.94 8.52
C SER A 66 -7.13 37.19 7.20
N ASN A 67 -6.93 37.90 6.09
CA ASN A 67 -6.77 37.29 4.76
C ASN A 67 -5.66 36.23 4.71
N THR A 68 -4.58 36.39 5.48
CA THR A 68 -3.51 35.37 5.60
C THR A 68 -4.06 34.07 6.19
N ASN A 69 -4.88 34.15 7.23
CA ASN A 69 -5.50 32.98 7.86
C ASN A 69 -6.59 32.37 6.97
N ARG A 70 -7.40 33.20 6.29
CA ARG A 70 -8.38 32.75 5.28
C ARG A 70 -7.70 31.93 4.17
N ASN A 71 -6.55 32.39 3.67
CA ASN A 71 -5.77 31.66 2.67
C ASN A 71 -5.21 30.35 3.23
N ARG A 72 -4.70 30.31 4.47
CA ARG A 72 -4.20 29.05 5.06
C ARG A 72 -5.30 28.00 5.24
N VAL A 73 -6.50 28.41 5.65
CA VAL A 73 -7.66 27.52 5.69
C VAL A 73 -8.05 27.06 4.28
N ARG A 74 -8.06 27.96 3.29
CA ARG A 74 -8.32 27.60 1.89
C ARG A 74 -7.31 26.55 1.38
N ASN A 75 -6.01 26.76 1.58
CA ASN A 75 -4.98 25.76 1.23
C ASN A 75 -5.21 24.39 1.92
N SER A 76 -5.73 24.38 3.14
CA SER A 76 -6.01 23.14 3.89
C SER A 76 -7.27 22.44 3.40
N MET A 77 -8.28 23.20 2.94
CA MET A 77 -9.43 22.68 2.20
C MET A 77 -8.99 22.11 0.84
N ASP A 78 -8.11 22.81 0.12
CA ASP A 78 -7.56 22.36 -1.18
C ASP A 78 -6.81 21.03 -1.05
N MET A 79 -6.15 20.76 0.09
CA MET A 79 -5.51 19.46 0.38
C MET A 79 -6.54 18.32 0.52
N LEU A 80 -7.71 18.58 1.12
CA LEU A 80 -8.76 17.58 1.31
C LEU A 80 -9.55 17.33 0.01
N GLU A 81 -9.83 18.39 -0.76
CA GLU A 81 -10.45 18.32 -2.10
C GLU A 81 -9.57 17.59 -3.13
N ALA A 82 -8.25 17.54 -2.92
CA ALA A 82 -7.33 16.84 -3.81
C ALA A 82 -7.30 15.31 -3.60
N VAL A 83 -7.83 14.82 -2.48
CA VAL A 83 -7.72 13.40 -2.08
C VAL A 83 -9.07 12.72 -1.79
N SER A 84 -10.18 13.46 -1.80
CA SER A 84 -11.52 12.97 -1.46
C SER A 84 -12.62 13.69 -2.26
N GLY A 85 -13.85 13.16 -2.25
CA GLY A 85 -14.98 13.71 -3.01
C GLY A 85 -15.61 15.00 -2.43
N VAL A 86 -14.98 15.66 -1.46
CA VAL A 86 -15.53 16.87 -0.82
C VAL A 86 -15.36 18.12 -1.71
N THR A 87 -16.15 19.16 -1.46
CA THR A 87 -15.95 20.49 -2.05
C THR A 87 -16.40 21.58 -1.09
N PHE A 88 -15.44 22.39 -0.61
CA PHE A 88 -15.69 23.51 0.29
C PHE A 88 -16.06 24.75 -0.53
N ILE A 89 -17.32 25.20 -0.46
CA ILE A 89 -17.80 26.36 -1.22
C ILE A 89 -17.96 27.61 -0.34
N PRO A 90 -17.54 28.81 -0.81
CA PRO A 90 -17.86 30.06 -0.13
C PRO A 90 -19.39 30.24 -0.04
N ARG A 91 -19.90 30.25 1.18
CA ARG A 91 -21.34 30.22 1.47
C ARG A 91 -22.06 31.48 0.99
N THR A 92 -23.26 31.30 0.44
CA THR A 92 -24.12 32.34 -0.12
C THR A 92 -25.42 32.53 0.67
N ASN A 93 -26.21 31.47 0.80
CA ASN A 93 -27.57 31.48 1.37
C ASN A 93 -27.87 30.21 2.18
N GLU A 94 -26.96 29.23 2.13
CA GLU A 94 -27.07 27.93 2.74
C GLU A 94 -27.22 28.09 4.27
N SER A 95 -28.12 27.30 4.87
CA SER A 95 -28.40 27.34 6.30
C SER A 95 -27.33 26.59 7.08
N ALA A 96 -27.11 25.33 6.70
CA ALA A 96 -26.05 24.47 7.18
C ALA A 96 -24.70 24.91 6.60
N ARG A 97 -23.71 25.15 7.46
CA ARG A 97 -22.39 25.65 7.07
C ARG A 97 -21.38 25.65 8.21
N LEU A 98 -20.11 25.70 7.86
CA LEU A 98 -19.03 26.06 8.79
C LEU A 98 -18.94 27.59 8.94
N ASN A 99 -18.84 28.07 10.18
CA ASN A 99 -18.43 29.43 10.52
C ASN A 99 -17.03 29.37 11.15
N ILE A 100 -16.01 29.77 10.40
CA ILE A 100 -14.61 29.52 10.76
C ILE A 100 -14.03 30.77 11.44
N GLY A 101 -13.51 30.61 12.66
CA GLY A 101 -13.10 31.72 13.51
C GLY A 101 -12.10 31.34 14.60
N GLY A 102 -11.72 32.32 15.43
CA GLY A 102 -10.83 32.12 16.58
C GLY A 102 -11.61 32.03 17.89
N PHE A 103 -12.36 30.96 18.12
CA PHE A 103 -13.26 30.84 19.28
C PHE A 103 -12.58 30.35 20.57
N GLY A 104 -11.27 30.07 20.50
CA GLY A 104 -10.44 29.58 21.62
C GLY A 104 -10.16 28.09 21.47
N GLY A 105 -8.88 27.72 21.46
CA GLY A 105 -8.43 26.37 21.09
C GLY A 105 -8.63 26.05 19.59
N ASN A 106 -8.25 24.84 19.20
CA ASN A 106 -8.72 24.23 17.96
C ASN A 106 -9.82 23.24 18.35
N TRP A 107 -10.95 23.25 17.64
CA TRP A 107 -12.04 22.28 17.78
C TRP A 107 -13.07 22.47 16.66
N SER A 108 -13.86 21.42 16.42
CA SER A 108 -14.97 21.42 15.48
C SER A 108 -16.11 20.52 16.00
N SER A 109 -17.28 20.62 15.40
CA SER A 109 -18.35 19.61 15.60
C SER A 109 -18.10 18.43 14.67
N VAL A 110 -18.38 17.21 15.12
CA VAL A 110 -18.25 16.02 14.27
C VAL A 110 -19.46 15.92 13.34
N GLY A 111 -19.22 15.93 12.03
CA GLY A 111 -20.25 15.80 10.99
C GLY A 111 -21.10 17.06 10.76
N MET A 112 -22.15 16.92 9.95
CA MET A 112 -23.07 17.99 9.56
C MET A 112 -24.20 18.18 10.59
N THR A 113 -24.08 19.20 11.45
CA THR A 113 -25.09 19.53 12.49
C THR A 113 -26.44 20.07 11.97
N GLY A 114 -26.67 20.09 10.66
CA GLY A 114 -27.86 20.65 10.02
C GLY A 114 -27.99 22.19 10.07
N GLY A 115 -27.06 22.91 10.73
CA GLY A 115 -27.11 24.36 10.92
C GLY A 115 -25.75 25.06 10.80
N GLN A 116 -25.66 26.27 11.33
CA GLN A 116 -24.36 26.92 11.50
C GLN A 116 -23.61 26.21 12.64
N GLN A 117 -22.51 25.54 12.31
CA GLN A 117 -21.54 25.08 13.30
C GLN A 117 -20.28 25.94 13.25
N ASN A 118 -19.76 26.29 14.42
CA ASN A 118 -18.49 26.98 14.52
C ASN A 118 -17.35 25.97 14.40
N LEU A 119 -16.28 26.35 13.71
CA LEU A 119 -15.01 25.64 13.67
C LEU A 119 -13.93 26.61 14.16
N SER A 120 -13.30 26.28 15.28
CA SER A 120 -12.28 27.11 15.92
C SER A 120 -10.89 26.73 15.43
N ILE A 121 -10.12 27.72 14.99
CA ILE A 121 -8.68 27.58 14.79
C ILE A 121 -7.93 28.53 15.72
N TYR A 122 -6.94 27.99 16.44
CA TYR A 122 -5.94 28.75 17.19
C TYR A 122 -4.56 28.63 16.55
N ASN A 123 -4.17 27.41 16.14
CA ASN A 123 -2.87 27.10 15.51
C ASN A 123 -2.86 27.40 14.00
N TRP A 124 -3.33 28.59 13.61
CA TRP A 124 -3.51 29.03 12.21
C TRP A 124 -2.33 28.82 11.25
N SER A 125 -1.11 28.59 11.74
CA SER A 125 0.07 28.35 10.91
C SER A 125 0.35 26.88 10.57
N SER A 126 -0.34 25.91 11.18
CA SER A 126 -0.23 24.49 10.81
C SER A 126 -1.38 24.09 9.87
N PRO A 127 -1.11 23.67 8.62
CA PRO A 127 -2.15 23.22 7.72
C PRO A 127 -2.82 21.92 8.21
N LEU A 128 -2.05 20.95 8.74
CA LEU A 128 -2.61 19.67 9.18
C LEU A 128 -3.45 19.77 10.46
N ILE A 129 -3.21 20.76 11.32
CA ILE A 129 -4.17 21.05 12.42
C ILE A 129 -5.47 21.65 11.86
N ILE A 130 -5.41 22.46 10.80
CA ILE A 130 -6.64 22.92 10.12
C ILE A 130 -7.34 21.73 9.44
N CYS A 131 -6.61 20.82 8.80
CA CYS A 131 -7.17 19.59 8.23
C CYS A 131 -7.85 18.73 9.31
N HIS A 132 -7.26 18.56 10.50
CA HIS A 132 -7.87 17.85 11.64
C HIS A 132 -9.27 18.40 11.99
N GLU A 133 -9.40 19.71 12.14
CA GLU A 133 -10.71 20.34 12.46
C GLU A 133 -11.72 20.28 11.31
N LEU A 134 -11.23 20.29 10.06
CA LEU A 134 -12.06 20.07 8.87
C LEU A 134 -12.49 18.60 8.76
N ILE A 135 -11.65 17.63 9.09
CA ILE A 135 -11.95 16.19 9.07
C ILE A 135 -12.97 15.82 10.17
N HIS A 136 -12.89 16.48 11.34
CA HIS A 136 -14.00 16.46 12.29
C HIS A 136 -15.29 16.98 11.66
N ALA A 137 -15.28 18.17 11.06
CA ALA A 137 -16.47 18.73 10.39
C ALA A 137 -17.02 17.80 9.28
N LEU A 138 -16.16 17.02 8.62
CA LEU A 138 -16.52 16.03 7.62
C LEU A 138 -17.07 14.71 8.19
N GLY A 139 -16.97 14.47 9.51
CA GLY A 139 -17.66 13.37 10.19
C GLY A 139 -16.79 12.29 10.83
N ARG A 140 -15.50 12.54 11.08
CA ARG A 140 -14.65 11.59 11.82
C ARG A 140 -14.46 12.00 13.28
N TYR A 141 -14.49 11.02 14.18
CA TYR A 141 -14.00 11.15 15.56
C TYR A 141 -12.46 11.06 15.60
N HIS A 142 -11.88 11.17 16.79
CA HIS A 142 -10.47 10.84 17.00
C HIS A 142 -10.22 9.33 16.86
N GLN A 143 -9.04 8.96 16.39
CA GLN A 143 -8.71 7.55 16.15
C GLN A 143 -8.69 6.73 17.44
N GLN A 144 -8.21 7.29 18.57
CA GLN A 144 -8.24 6.63 19.87
C GLN A 144 -9.66 6.47 20.48
N SER A 145 -10.70 6.92 19.77
CA SER A 145 -12.11 6.78 20.16
C SER A 145 -12.88 5.74 19.33
N ARG A 146 -12.21 4.98 18.44
CA ARG A 146 -12.81 3.80 17.77
C ARG A 146 -13.29 2.76 18.77
N THR A 147 -14.29 1.94 18.41
CA THR A 147 -14.76 0.86 19.30
C THR A 147 -13.74 -0.27 19.50
N ASP A 148 -12.91 -0.52 18.48
CA ASP A 148 -11.85 -1.53 18.49
C ASP A 148 -10.52 -1.05 19.09
N ARG A 149 -10.42 0.21 19.52
CA ARG A 149 -9.13 0.82 19.93
C ARG A 149 -8.44 0.09 21.09
N ASP A 150 -9.19 -0.57 21.97
CA ASP A 150 -8.66 -1.35 23.10
C ASP A 150 -7.93 -2.64 22.66
N ASP A 151 -8.01 -3.06 21.38
CA ASP A 151 -7.19 -4.13 20.80
C ASP A 151 -5.81 -3.64 20.30
N TYR A 152 -5.59 -2.31 20.25
CA TYR A 152 -4.39 -1.68 19.69
C TYR A 152 -3.61 -0.84 20.71
N ILE A 153 -4.32 -0.15 21.62
CA ILE A 153 -3.76 0.73 22.65
C ILE A 153 -4.40 0.50 24.02
N GLN A 154 -3.61 0.64 25.07
CA GLN A 154 -4.09 0.87 26.43
C GLN A 154 -4.22 2.38 26.69
N VAL A 155 -5.35 2.82 27.24
CA VAL A 155 -5.51 4.17 27.81
C VAL A 155 -5.13 4.16 29.29
N ASN A 156 -4.22 5.05 29.68
CA ASN A 156 -3.68 5.18 31.03
C ASN A 156 -4.39 6.33 31.76
N TRP A 157 -5.62 6.08 32.19
CA TRP A 157 -6.53 7.08 32.76
C TRP A 157 -5.92 7.88 33.91
N GLU A 158 -5.08 7.26 34.74
CA GLU A 158 -4.40 7.91 35.87
C GLU A 158 -3.39 9.00 35.48
N ASN A 159 -3.04 9.11 34.19
CA ASN A 159 -2.17 10.15 33.64
C ASN A 159 -2.93 11.26 32.90
N ILE A 160 -4.26 11.18 32.79
CA ILE A 160 -5.11 12.16 32.10
C ILE A 160 -5.56 13.24 33.11
N ASP A 161 -5.86 14.44 32.62
CA ASP A 161 -6.51 15.50 33.39
C ASP A 161 -8.02 15.23 33.50
N ASP A 162 -8.56 15.16 34.73
CA ASP A 162 -9.97 14.89 35.05
C ASP A 162 -10.97 15.71 34.19
N ASP A 163 -10.65 16.98 33.87
CA ASP A 163 -11.53 17.86 33.07
C ASP A 163 -11.60 17.42 31.59
N TYR A 164 -10.75 16.49 31.14
CA TYR A 164 -10.56 16.09 29.74
C TYR A 164 -10.67 14.57 29.46
N GLU A 165 -10.95 13.72 30.46
CA GLU A 165 -11.15 12.26 30.28
C GLU A 165 -12.11 11.93 29.12
N TYR A 166 -13.13 12.77 28.90
CA TYR A 166 -14.15 12.53 27.88
C TYR A 166 -13.62 12.50 26.43
N ASN A 167 -12.43 13.07 26.17
CA ASN A 167 -11.76 13.01 24.87
C ASN A 167 -11.08 11.64 24.59
N TYR A 168 -11.12 10.73 25.58
CA TYR A 168 -10.64 9.35 25.50
C TYR A 168 -11.77 8.32 25.58
N TYR A 169 -13.03 8.76 25.67
CA TYR A 169 -14.18 7.85 25.60
C TYR A 169 -14.32 7.27 24.18
N ILE A 170 -14.73 6.00 24.11
CA ILE A 170 -15.11 5.36 22.86
C ILE A 170 -16.38 6.05 22.34
N SER A 171 -16.37 6.38 21.06
CA SER A 171 -17.52 6.95 20.35
C SER A 171 -18.42 5.84 19.82
N ASN A 172 -19.71 6.12 19.65
CA ASN A 172 -20.61 5.24 18.93
C ASN A 172 -20.60 5.67 17.46
N SER A 173 -19.91 4.93 16.61
CA SER A 173 -19.65 5.26 15.21
C SER A 173 -20.20 4.20 14.26
N ASP A 174 -20.28 4.56 12.97
CA ASP A 174 -20.21 3.59 11.86
C ASP A 174 -18.75 3.55 11.38
N GLU A 175 -18.29 2.42 10.85
CA GLU A 175 -16.97 1.97 11.28
C GLU A 175 -16.13 1.40 10.13
N PHE A 176 -15.02 2.08 9.79
CA PHE A 176 -14.22 1.85 8.58
C PHE A 176 -12.71 1.64 8.80
N GLY A 177 -12.07 0.79 7.97
CA GLY A 177 -10.62 0.54 7.87
C GLY A 177 -9.93 -0.08 9.10
N PRO A 178 -8.71 -0.63 8.99
CA PRO A 178 -7.89 -1.03 10.14
C PRO A 178 -7.46 0.17 11.02
N TYR A 179 -6.86 -0.13 12.18
CA TYR A 179 -6.42 0.90 13.12
C TYR A 179 -5.10 1.56 12.68
N ASP A 180 -5.21 2.81 12.26
CA ASP A 180 -4.12 3.66 11.77
C ASP A 180 -3.50 4.52 12.89
N PHE A 181 -2.28 4.17 13.32
CA PHE A 181 -1.54 4.94 14.33
C PHE A 181 -0.96 6.28 13.79
N GLU A 182 -0.85 6.42 12.46
CA GLU A 182 -0.35 7.62 11.77
C GLU A 182 -1.44 8.64 11.48
N SER A 183 -2.72 8.27 11.60
CA SER A 183 -3.86 9.16 11.36
C SER A 183 -3.67 10.54 11.99
N VAL A 184 -3.90 11.58 11.20
CA VAL A 184 -3.97 12.96 11.68
C VAL A 184 -5.08 13.13 12.72
N MET A 185 -6.01 12.18 12.83
CA MET A 185 -7.08 12.12 13.84
C MET A 185 -6.66 11.41 15.14
N HIS A 186 -5.49 10.78 15.21
CA HIS A 186 -4.95 10.21 16.44
C HIS A 186 -4.41 11.32 17.38
N TYR A 187 -4.63 11.20 18.68
CA TYR A 187 -3.91 11.99 19.69
C TYR A 187 -2.48 11.49 19.89
N SER A 188 -1.58 12.34 20.37
CA SER A 188 -0.28 11.85 20.85
C SER A 188 -0.42 11.12 22.18
N GLN A 189 0.57 10.29 22.51
CA GLN A 189 0.73 9.65 23.82
C GLN A 189 0.79 10.62 25.03
N TRP A 190 0.77 11.95 24.80
CA TRP A 190 0.82 13.01 25.81
C TRP A 190 -0.42 13.91 25.83
N GLY A 191 -1.47 13.60 25.05
CA GLY A 191 -2.70 14.38 25.02
C GLY A 191 -3.30 14.52 26.43
N PHE A 192 -3.59 15.76 26.85
CA PHE A 192 -4.12 16.09 28.19
C PHE A 192 -3.39 15.43 29.38
N SER A 193 -2.07 15.21 29.25
CA SER A 193 -1.25 14.55 30.29
C SER A 193 -1.04 15.41 31.53
N THR A 194 -1.19 14.79 32.71
CA THR A 194 -0.86 15.37 34.03
C THR A 194 0.55 15.01 34.52
N GLY A 195 1.27 14.12 33.82
CA GLY A 195 2.65 13.74 34.19
C GLY A 195 3.19 12.43 33.62
N GLY A 196 2.37 11.61 32.98
CA GLY A 196 2.77 10.34 32.32
C GLY A 196 2.11 10.17 30.95
N PRO A 197 2.49 9.13 30.17
CA PRO A 197 1.87 8.88 28.88
C PRO A 197 0.40 8.46 29.07
N THR A 198 -0.51 9.12 28.37
CA THR A 198 -1.96 8.88 28.46
C THR A 198 -2.44 7.71 27.61
N MET A 199 -1.60 7.24 26.68
CA MET A 199 -1.82 6.03 25.90
C MET A 199 -0.52 5.23 25.74
N THR A 200 -0.63 3.92 25.57
CA THR A 200 0.50 3.03 25.27
C THR A 200 0.07 1.93 24.31
N CYS A 201 0.82 1.73 23.23
CA CYS A 201 0.61 0.63 22.27
C CYS A 201 0.70 -0.74 22.96
N LEU A 202 -0.16 -1.68 22.55
CA LEU A 202 -0.13 -3.06 23.02
C LEU A 202 1.03 -3.84 22.37
N PRO A 203 1.43 -5.00 22.95
CA PRO A 203 2.55 -5.80 22.42
C PRO A 203 2.33 -6.25 20.96
N GLY A 204 3.31 -5.98 20.10
CA GLY A 204 3.22 -6.10 18.64
C GLY A 204 3.08 -4.76 17.91
N TYR A 205 2.80 -3.68 18.65
CA TYR A 205 2.58 -2.33 18.14
C TYR A 205 3.53 -1.27 18.75
N GLU A 206 4.51 -1.66 19.56
CA GLU A 206 5.42 -0.73 20.27
C GLU A 206 6.18 0.24 19.34
N GLN A 207 6.42 -0.14 18.09
CA GLN A 207 7.02 0.70 17.05
C GLN A 207 6.21 1.99 16.79
N TRP A 208 4.89 1.94 16.95
CA TRP A 208 3.99 3.06 16.71
C TRP A 208 3.89 4.06 17.89
N GLN A 209 4.47 3.73 19.04
CA GLN A 209 4.33 4.51 20.29
C GLN A 209 4.70 5.99 20.14
N ASN A 210 5.70 6.30 19.31
CA ASN A 210 6.19 7.66 19.07
C ASN A 210 5.67 8.29 17.77
N VAL A 211 4.87 7.54 17.01
CA VAL A 211 4.27 7.96 15.74
C VAL A 211 2.87 8.55 15.97
N MET A 212 2.13 7.99 16.94
CA MET A 212 0.83 8.50 17.39
C MET A 212 0.84 10.02 17.62
N GLY A 213 -0.05 10.72 16.93
CA GLY A 213 -0.24 12.16 17.06
C GLY A 213 0.60 13.05 16.14
N GLN A 214 1.18 12.50 15.06
CA GLN A 214 1.80 13.29 13.98
C GLN A 214 0.83 14.36 13.43
N ARG A 215 1.37 15.50 12.96
CA ARG A 215 0.60 16.60 12.32
C ARG A 215 1.39 17.20 11.14
N GLU A 216 1.97 16.33 10.34
CA GLU A 216 2.85 16.66 9.20
C GLU A 216 2.25 16.21 7.85
N TYR A 217 1.47 15.13 7.83
CA TYR A 217 0.76 14.61 6.65
C TYR A 217 -0.66 14.13 7.00
N LEU A 218 -1.44 13.80 5.96
CA LEU A 218 -2.61 12.92 6.07
C LEU A 218 -2.10 11.50 5.83
N SER A 219 -2.54 10.53 6.63
CA SER A 219 -2.22 9.12 6.37
C SER A 219 -3.06 8.55 5.23
N ASP A 220 -2.67 7.40 4.69
CA ASP A 220 -3.47 6.70 3.69
C ASP A 220 -4.79 6.21 4.26
N GLY A 221 -4.83 5.87 5.57
CA GLY A 221 -6.07 5.60 6.30
C GLY A 221 -6.99 6.82 6.42
N ASP A 222 -6.45 8.03 6.60
CA ASP A 222 -7.23 9.27 6.54
C ASP A 222 -7.83 9.49 5.14
N ILE A 223 -7.02 9.31 4.11
CA ILE A 223 -7.41 9.49 2.69
C ILE A 223 -8.49 8.48 2.30
N ALA A 224 -8.25 7.19 2.53
CA ALA A 224 -9.17 6.11 2.18
C ALA A 224 -10.53 6.25 2.90
N THR A 225 -10.52 6.67 4.17
CA THR A 225 -11.77 6.94 4.92
C THR A 225 -12.53 8.13 4.32
N LEU A 226 -11.85 9.22 3.96
CA LEU A 226 -12.50 10.38 3.33
C LEU A 226 -13.02 10.07 1.92
N GLN A 227 -12.37 9.17 1.18
CA GLN A 227 -12.86 8.69 -0.12
C GLN A 227 -14.15 7.89 0.07
N TYR A 228 -14.16 6.89 0.94
CA TYR A 228 -15.36 6.10 1.25
C TYR A 228 -16.56 6.96 1.71
N MET A 229 -16.32 7.99 2.53
CA MET A 229 -17.39 8.87 3.02
C MET A 229 -17.98 9.81 1.95
N TYR A 230 -17.27 10.08 0.84
CA TYR A 230 -17.60 11.20 -0.06
C TYR A 230 -17.46 10.94 -1.57
N VAL A 231 -16.96 9.78 -2.00
CA VAL A 231 -16.90 9.36 -3.41
C VAL A 231 -17.95 8.27 -3.66
N ASP A 232 -18.89 8.52 -4.58
CA ASP A 232 -19.84 7.52 -5.08
C ASP A 232 -19.16 6.73 -6.21
N GLY A 233 -18.42 5.68 -5.85
CA GLY A 233 -17.44 5.01 -6.69
C GLY A 233 -17.16 3.56 -6.28
N VAL A 234 -16.13 2.95 -6.84
CA VAL A 234 -15.76 1.53 -6.67
C VAL A 234 -14.25 1.30 -6.61
N SER A 235 -13.83 0.21 -5.98
CA SER A 235 -12.50 -0.37 -6.11
C SER A 235 -12.42 -1.34 -7.30
N ASP A 236 -11.25 -1.46 -7.91
CA ASP A 236 -10.98 -2.35 -9.05
C ASP A 236 -9.52 -2.85 -8.89
N ALA A 237 -9.35 -4.06 -8.36
CA ALA A 237 -8.10 -4.52 -7.76
C ALA A 237 -7.28 -5.40 -8.74
N SER A 238 -6.50 -4.75 -9.59
CA SER A 238 -5.90 -5.38 -10.78
C SER A 238 -4.46 -5.88 -10.59
N VAL A 239 -4.14 -6.98 -11.27
CA VAL A 239 -2.75 -7.46 -11.47
C VAL A 239 -2.31 -7.10 -12.89
N LEU A 240 -1.38 -6.16 -13.02
CA LEU A 240 -0.98 -5.59 -14.32
C LEU A 240 0.05 -6.44 -15.08
N PHE A 241 0.95 -7.11 -14.36
CA PHE A 241 1.82 -8.16 -14.89
C PHE A 241 2.33 -9.05 -13.75
N VAL A 242 2.79 -10.25 -14.12
CA VAL A 242 3.63 -11.15 -13.32
C VAL A 242 4.80 -11.61 -14.18
N GLN A 243 5.98 -11.75 -13.58
CA GLN A 243 7.10 -12.52 -14.11
C GLN A 243 7.65 -13.44 -13.00
N ALA A 244 8.25 -14.55 -13.40
CA ALA A 244 9.04 -15.46 -12.57
C ALA A 244 10.45 -15.54 -13.18
N SER A 245 11.49 -15.77 -12.37
CA SER A 245 12.86 -15.93 -12.87
C SER A 245 13.75 -16.63 -11.82
N PRO A 246 14.43 -17.75 -12.13
CA PRO A 246 14.38 -18.47 -13.42
C PRO A 246 12.98 -19.01 -13.73
N ASP A 247 12.69 -19.12 -15.02
CA ASP A 247 11.47 -19.68 -15.59
C ASP A 247 11.63 -21.13 -16.10
N GLU A 248 12.85 -21.68 -16.09
CA GLU A 248 13.15 -23.11 -16.22
C GLU A 248 13.87 -23.56 -14.93
N LEU A 249 13.38 -24.60 -14.21
CA LEU A 249 13.94 -25.01 -12.91
C LEU A 249 13.52 -26.41 -12.40
N GLU A 250 14.34 -27.01 -11.52
CA GLU A 250 14.00 -28.25 -10.82
C GLU A 250 12.91 -28.06 -9.74
N ALA A 251 12.10 -29.10 -9.52
CA ALA A 251 11.12 -29.11 -8.45
C ALA A 251 11.80 -29.11 -7.06
N GLY A 252 11.66 -28.02 -6.31
CA GLY A 252 12.36 -27.79 -5.04
C GLY A 252 13.30 -26.58 -5.05
N ALA A 253 13.57 -26.01 -6.23
CA ALA A 253 14.30 -24.75 -6.36
C ALA A 253 13.40 -23.52 -6.11
N ASP A 254 14.03 -22.37 -5.89
CA ASP A 254 13.37 -21.07 -5.73
C ASP A 254 13.26 -20.33 -7.07
N THR A 255 12.17 -19.58 -7.29
CA THR A 255 12.05 -18.61 -8.39
C THR A 255 11.64 -17.24 -7.84
N HIS A 256 12.21 -16.16 -8.39
CA HIS A 256 11.88 -14.80 -7.99
C HIS A 256 10.63 -14.31 -8.72
N VAL A 257 9.54 -14.08 -7.98
CA VAL A 257 8.31 -13.53 -8.53
C VAL A 257 8.27 -12.02 -8.33
N LEU A 258 8.14 -11.30 -9.45
CA LEU A 258 7.86 -9.88 -9.48
C LEU A 258 6.49 -9.65 -10.14
N ALA A 259 5.59 -8.99 -9.43
CA ALA A 259 4.28 -8.60 -9.92
C ALA A 259 3.99 -7.13 -9.62
N VAL A 260 3.21 -6.49 -10.49
CA VAL A 260 2.71 -5.13 -10.26
C VAL A 260 1.21 -5.15 -10.07
N LEU A 261 0.81 -4.59 -8.93
CA LEU A 261 -0.55 -4.51 -8.42
C LEU A 261 -1.02 -3.07 -8.53
N LYS A 262 -2.30 -2.88 -8.86
CA LYS A 262 -2.89 -1.54 -8.99
C LYS A 262 -4.37 -1.55 -8.67
N ASN A 263 -4.80 -0.57 -7.89
CA ASN A 263 -6.21 -0.18 -7.89
C ASN A 263 -6.50 0.74 -9.11
N LEU A 264 -7.34 0.30 -10.04
CA LEU A 264 -7.80 1.08 -11.19
C LEU A 264 -9.06 1.92 -10.88
N GLY A 265 -9.70 1.66 -9.73
CA GLY A 265 -10.94 2.30 -9.28
C GLY A 265 -10.76 3.71 -8.71
N ASP A 266 -11.88 4.29 -8.27
CA ASP A 266 -11.97 5.63 -7.67
C ASP A 266 -12.29 5.64 -6.17
N GLN A 267 -12.61 4.48 -5.57
CA GLN A 267 -12.43 4.20 -4.14
C GLN A 267 -11.21 3.29 -3.92
N ALA A 268 -10.57 3.40 -2.74
CA ALA A 268 -9.49 2.48 -2.35
C ALA A 268 -9.99 1.02 -2.28
N ALA A 269 -9.13 0.05 -2.59
CA ALA A 269 -9.39 -1.35 -2.29
C ALA A 269 -8.90 -1.64 -0.86
N PHE A 270 -9.71 -2.31 -0.05
CA PHE A 270 -9.41 -2.59 1.36
C PHE A 270 -9.08 -4.06 1.56
N ASP A 271 -8.25 -4.36 2.55
CA ASP A 271 -7.85 -5.74 2.88
C ASP A 271 -7.42 -6.53 1.63
N ALA A 272 -6.54 -5.91 0.82
CA ALA A 272 -6.16 -6.42 -0.49
C ALA A 272 -5.08 -7.50 -0.34
N ASP A 273 -5.48 -8.76 -0.48
CA ASP A 273 -4.63 -9.94 -0.34
C ASP A 273 -4.01 -10.33 -1.69
N ALA A 274 -2.69 -10.13 -1.83
CA ALA A 274 -1.93 -10.58 -2.99
C ALA A 274 -1.32 -11.96 -2.74
N SER A 275 -1.84 -12.97 -3.43
CA SER A 275 -1.48 -14.38 -3.25
C SER A 275 -0.77 -14.92 -4.49
N ILE A 276 0.38 -15.57 -4.30
CA ILE A 276 1.18 -16.24 -5.33
C ILE A 276 0.83 -17.73 -5.32
N TYR A 277 0.46 -18.27 -6.48
CA TYR A 277 0.05 -19.66 -6.68
C TYR A 277 0.89 -20.36 -7.74
N LEU A 278 1.09 -21.67 -7.56
CA LEU A 278 1.51 -22.60 -8.61
C LEU A 278 0.28 -23.38 -9.09
N SER A 279 -0.04 -23.26 -10.38
CA SER A 279 -1.19 -23.89 -11.04
C SER A 279 -0.79 -24.80 -12.20
N ALA A 280 -1.59 -25.84 -12.43
CA ALA A 280 -1.45 -26.75 -13.57
C ALA A 280 -2.12 -26.22 -14.86
N ASP A 281 -2.86 -25.11 -14.79
CA ASP A 281 -3.40 -24.43 -15.98
C ASP A 281 -3.43 -22.90 -15.83
N ALA A 282 -3.91 -22.20 -16.87
CA ALA A 282 -3.87 -20.75 -16.95
C ALA A 282 -4.98 -20.02 -16.15
N THR A 283 -5.76 -20.74 -15.32
CA THR A 283 -6.90 -20.19 -14.56
C THR A 283 -6.85 -20.52 -13.08
N LEU A 284 -6.49 -19.52 -12.27
CA LEU A 284 -6.34 -19.69 -10.81
C LEU A 284 -7.67 -20.03 -10.12
N GLY A 285 -7.65 -21.04 -9.25
CA GLY A 285 -8.81 -21.63 -8.59
C GLY A 285 -8.52 -22.22 -7.21
N SER A 286 -9.40 -23.10 -6.72
CA SER A 286 -9.34 -23.68 -5.37
C SER A 286 -8.33 -24.81 -5.20
N ASP A 287 -7.80 -25.31 -6.31
CA ASP A 287 -7.05 -26.58 -6.37
C ASP A 287 -5.53 -26.33 -6.56
N ASP A 288 -5.13 -25.06 -6.66
CA ASP A 288 -3.75 -24.60 -6.85
C ASP A 288 -2.97 -24.53 -5.54
N VAL A 289 -1.63 -24.55 -5.64
CA VAL A 289 -0.74 -24.51 -4.47
C VAL A 289 -0.37 -23.07 -4.16
N LEU A 290 -0.87 -22.53 -3.05
CA LEU A 290 -0.43 -21.26 -2.49
C LEU A 290 1.06 -21.36 -2.11
N LEU A 291 1.90 -20.51 -2.70
CA LEU A 291 3.33 -20.39 -2.41
C LEU A 291 3.61 -19.27 -1.40
N HIS A 292 2.93 -18.13 -1.53
CA HIS A 292 3.16 -16.93 -0.72
C HIS A 292 1.90 -16.05 -0.70
N GLN A 293 1.75 -15.22 0.34
CA GLN A 293 0.69 -14.20 0.45
C GLN A 293 1.23 -12.96 1.17
N GLU A 294 1.01 -11.77 0.58
CA GLU A 294 1.22 -10.47 1.23
C GLU A 294 -0.13 -9.72 1.30
N SER A 295 -0.46 -9.16 2.47
CA SER A 295 -1.73 -8.46 2.72
C SER A 295 -1.52 -6.95 2.82
N TYR A 296 -2.19 -6.16 1.98
CA TYR A 296 -2.17 -4.70 2.07
C TYR A 296 -3.44 -4.18 2.74
N ALA A 297 -3.29 -3.32 3.75
CA ALA A 297 -4.41 -2.68 4.45
C ALA A 297 -5.31 -1.86 3.49
N TYR A 298 -4.67 -1.20 2.52
CA TYR A 298 -5.27 -0.33 1.52
C TYR A 298 -4.49 -0.43 0.20
N LEU A 299 -5.17 -0.23 -0.92
CA LEU A 299 -4.59 0.22 -2.19
C LEU A 299 -5.40 1.43 -2.68
N LEU A 300 -4.82 2.64 -2.60
CA LEU A 300 -5.51 3.89 -2.95
C LEU A 300 -5.81 3.99 -4.45
N PRO A 301 -6.82 4.79 -4.86
CA PRO A 301 -7.14 5.04 -6.27
C PRO A 301 -5.92 5.43 -7.11
N GLY A 302 -5.58 4.57 -8.08
CA GLY A 302 -4.44 4.80 -8.96
C GLY A 302 -3.07 4.45 -8.38
N GLU A 303 -2.96 3.89 -7.18
CA GLU A 303 -1.70 3.43 -6.57
C GLU A 303 -1.02 2.32 -7.42
N LEU A 304 0.28 2.12 -7.21
CA LEU A 304 1.08 1.07 -7.84
C LEU A 304 1.96 0.40 -6.77
N VAL A 305 1.71 -0.88 -6.50
CA VAL A 305 2.48 -1.68 -5.54
C VAL A 305 3.25 -2.77 -6.28
N TYR A 306 4.46 -3.05 -5.79
CA TYR A 306 5.39 -4.03 -6.33
C TYR A 306 5.57 -5.17 -5.34
N LEU A 307 4.96 -6.31 -5.63
CA LEU A 307 5.20 -7.59 -4.95
C LEU A 307 6.46 -8.19 -5.57
N SER A 308 7.48 -8.46 -4.76
CA SER A 308 8.82 -8.88 -5.22
C SER A 308 9.41 -9.81 -4.16
N VAL A 309 9.37 -11.12 -4.42
CA VAL A 309 9.65 -12.14 -3.42
C VAL A 309 10.10 -13.45 -4.06
N ASP A 310 11.03 -14.13 -3.41
CA ASP A 310 11.49 -15.47 -3.80
C ASP A 310 10.52 -16.54 -3.27
N VAL A 311 10.11 -17.49 -4.12
CA VAL A 311 9.18 -18.57 -3.74
C VAL A 311 9.72 -19.94 -4.13
N THR A 312 9.68 -20.89 -3.19
CA THR A 312 10.13 -22.27 -3.42
C THR A 312 9.06 -23.08 -4.15
N ILE A 313 9.41 -23.65 -5.30
CA ILE A 313 8.58 -24.64 -5.99
C ILE A 313 8.51 -25.92 -5.15
N PRO A 314 7.33 -26.53 -4.91
CA PRO A 314 7.24 -27.75 -4.12
C PRO A 314 8.08 -28.90 -4.71
N ALA A 315 8.96 -29.51 -3.91
CA ALA A 315 9.82 -30.63 -4.32
C ALA A 315 9.09 -31.97 -4.63
N GLY A 316 7.76 -31.92 -4.80
CA GLY A 316 6.92 -33.01 -5.28
C GLY A 316 6.12 -32.66 -6.53
N THR A 317 6.34 -31.48 -7.11
CA THR A 317 5.78 -31.08 -8.41
C THR A 317 6.37 -31.96 -9.51
N ALA A 318 5.56 -32.29 -10.52
CA ALA A 318 5.95 -33.19 -11.60
C ALA A 318 6.37 -32.41 -12.86
N ASP A 319 7.31 -32.98 -13.61
CA ASP A 319 7.90 -32.40 -14.81
C ASP A 319 6.86 -31.97 -15.86
N GLY A 320 7.06 -30.80 -16.46
CA GLY A 320 6.22 -30.18 -17.50
C GLY A 320 6.05 -28.67 -17.29
N THR A 321 5.27 -28.04 -18.17
CA THR A 321 4.92 -26.61 -18.05
C THR A 321 3.88 -26.39 -16.94
N TRP A 322 4.17 -25.47 -16.03
CA TRP A 322 3.28 -24.99 -14.97
C TRP A 322 3.04 -23.48 -15.11
N TYR A 323 2.11 -22.96 -14.33
CA TYR A 323 1.78 -21.55 -14.30
C TYR A 323 2.06 -20.97 -12.91
N VAL A 324 2.91 -19.95 -12.84
CA VAL A 324 3.05 -19.09 -11.65
C VAL A 324 2.10 -17.93 -11.81
N GLY A 325 1.13 -17.84 -10.90
CA GLY A 325 0.08 -16.83 -10.93
C GLY A 325 0.09 -15.94 -9.70
N VAL A 326 -0.30 -14.68 -9.89
CA VAL A 326 -0.65 -13.79 -8.77
C VAL A 326 -2.12 -13.42 -8.89
N LYS A 327 -2.83 -13.50 -7.77
CA LYS A 327 -4.21 -13.10 -7.61
C LYS A 327 -4.31 -12.05 -6.51
N LEU A 328 -5.10 -11.00 -6.73
CA LEU A 328 -5.28 -9.87 -5.82
C LEU A 328 -6.75 -9.81 -5.38
N ASP A 329 -7.07 -10.36 -4.21
CA ASP A 329 -8.42 -10.31 -3.66
C ASP A 329 -8.60 -9.04 -2.82
N GLY A 330 -9.26 -8.03 -3.39
CA GLY A 330 -9.61 -6.78 -2.70
C GLY A 330 -11.07 -6.72 -2.26
N ALA A 331 -11.34 -6.23 -1.04
CA ALA A 331 -12.72 -6.00 -0.59
C ALA A 331 -13.40 -4.92 -1.44
N GLY A 332 -14.54 -5.26 -2.03
CA GLY A 332 -15.32 -4.37 -2.91
C GLY A 332 -14.91 -4.40 -4.38
N ASP A 333 -13.98 -5.27 -4.79
CA ASP A 333 -13.51 -5.40 -6.17
C ASP A 333 -14.68 -5.53 -7.18
N SER A 334 -14.68 -4.64 -8.18
CA SER A 334 -15.79 -4.49 -9.13
C SER A 334 -15.53 -5.11 -10.50
N ASP A 335 -14.29 -5.45 -10.85
CA ASP A 335 -13.93 -6.20 -12.06
C ASP A 335 -12.91 -7.31 -11.78
N GLY A 336 -13.36 -8.34 -11.07
CA GLY A 336 -12.62 -9.59 -10.87
C GLY A 336 -12.36 -10.43 -12.15
N SER A 337 -12.34 -9.81 -13.33
CA SER A 337 -11.74 -10.37 -14.55
C SER A 337 -10.29 -9.90 -14.79
N ASN A 338 -9.83 -8.88 -14.05
CA ASN A 338 -8.47 -8.34 -14.15
C ASN A 338 -7.61 -8.55 -12.88
N ASN A 339 -8.18 -9.14 -11.84
CA ASN A 339 -7.54 -9.36 -10.53
C ASN A 339 -6.61 -10.58 -10.45
N ALA A 340 -6.34 -11.25 -11.58
CA ALA A 340 -5.44 -12.39 -11.67
C ALA A 340 -4.62 -12.34 -12.97
N TYR A 341 -3.33 -12.69 -12.87
CA TYR A 341 -2.42 -12.79 -14.00
C TYR A 341 -1.47 -13.98 -13.81
N VAL A 342 -1.14 -14.70 -14.90
CA VAL A 342 -0.25 -15.87 -14.88
C VAL A 342 0.92 -15.70 -15.85
N THR A 343 2.08 -16.22 -15.47
CA THR A 343 3.20 -16.53 -16.37
C THR A 343 3.44 -18.04 -16.37
N THR A 344 4.05 -18.57 -17.43
CA THR A 344 4.53 -19.96 -17.44
C THR A 344 5.89 -20.07 -16.76
N ILE A 345 6.15 -21.25 -16.20
CA ILE A 345 7.48 -21.80 -15.92
C ILE A 345 7.52 -23.24 -16.42
N ASP A 346 8.68 -23.76 -16.83
CA ASP A 346 8.87 -25.17 -17.13
C ASP A 346 9.64 -25.83 -15.98
N ILE A 347 9.04 -26.88 -15.40
CA ILE A 347 9.60 -27.64 -14.29
C ILE A 347 10.11 -28.97 -14.81
N GLY A 348 11.28 -29.40 -14.35
CA GLY A 348 11.82 -30.73 -14.62
C GLY A 348 13.30 -30.81 -14.31
N ALA A 349 13.97 -31.88 -14.75
CA ALA A 349 15.40 -31.79 -14.96
C ALA A 349 15.64 -30.77 -16.08
N LEU A 350 16.45 -29.74 -15.81
CA LEU A 350 17.06 -28.91 -16.85
C LEU A 350 17.73 -29.85 -17.87
N GLU A 351 17.68 -29.56 -19.18
CA GLU A 351 18.39 -30.41 -20.14
C GLU A 351 19.87 -30.47 -19.74
N ASP A 352 20.46 -31.68 -19.69
CA ASP A 352 21.89 -31.90 -19.38
C ASP A 352 22.71 -30.89 -20.18
N CYS A 353 23.16 -29.82 -19.52
CA CYS A 353 23.77 -28.65 -20.13
C CYS A 353 25.26 -28.95 -20.24
N PRO A 354 25.78 -29.53 -21.34
CA PRO A 354 27.05 -30.28 -21.30
C PRO A 354 28.27 -29.35 -21.20
N ALA A 355 28.02 -28.04 -21.16
CA ALA A 355 28.97 -26.96 -20.99
C ALA A 355 29.01 -26.41 -19.55
N ASP A 356 28.02 -26.69 -18.70
CA ASP A 356 28.09 -26.44 -17.25
C ASP A 356 28.71 -27.67 -16.57
N ILE A 357 30.03 -27.71 -16.62
CA ILE A 357 30.87 -28.74 -16.00
C ILE A 357 30.89 -28.57 -14.48
N SER A 358 30.69 -27.33 -14.02
CA SER A 358 30.66 -27.00 -12.60
C SER A 358 29.40 -27.48 -11.87
N GLY A 359 28.30 -27.69 -12.62
CA GLY A 359 26.97 -28.03 -12.10
C GLY A 359 26.34 -26.88 -11.30
N ASN A 360 26.54 -25.63 -11.74
CA ASN A 360 26.07 -24.43 -11.03
C ASN A 360 24.73 -23.86 -11.55
N GLY A 361 24.27 -24.28 -12.73
CA GLY A 361 23.11 -23.73 -13.45
C GLY A 361 23.46 -22.61 -14.44
N SER A 362 24.74 -22.44 -14.79
CA SER A 362 25.19 -21.42 -15.76
C SER A 362 26.56 -21.75 -16.32
N VAL A 363 26.68 -21.73 -17.64
CA VAL A 363 27.94 -21.82 -18.37
C VAL A 363 28.70 -20.50 -18.24
N ASP A 364 29.71 -20.45 -17.36
CA ASP A 364 30.49 -19.23 -17.13
C ASP A 364 32.02 -19.40 -17.25
N VAL A 365 32.78 -18.54 -16.56
CA VAL A 365 34.24 -18.57 -16.59
C VAL A 365 34.82 -19.77 -15.83
N ASP A 366 34.12 -20.33 -14.85
CA ASP A 366 34.59 -21.46 -14.07
C ASP A 366 34.54 -22.77 -14.89
N ASP A 367 33.57 -22.95 -15.79
CA ASP A 367 33.53 -24.06 -16.76
C ASP A 367 34.61 -23.92 -17.84
N VAL A 368 34.83 -22.70 -18.34
CA VAL A 368 35.95 -22.39 -19.23
C VAL A 368 37.30 -22.71 -18.56
N LEU A 369 37.41 -22.50 -17.24
CA LEU A 369 38.59 -22.88 -16.47
C LEU A 369 38.69 -24.39 -16.22
N ALA A 370 37.57 -25.10 -16.09
CA ALA A 370 37.54 -26.56 -15.96
C ALA A 370 38.10 -27.24 -17.23
N VAL A 371 37.55 -26.94 -18.41
CA VAL A 371 38.07 -27.46 -19.70
C VAL A 371 39.55 -27.14 -19.85
N VAL A 372 39.96 -25.88 -19.67
CA VAL A 372 41.36 -25.44 -19.84
C VAL A 372 42.31 -26.09 -18.82
N ALA A 373 41.82 -26.51 -17.65
CA ALA A 373 42.61 -27.28 -16.68
C ALA A 373 42.75 -28.77 -17.05
N ALA A 374 41.78 -29.35 -17.76
CA ALA A 374 41.73 -30.75 -18.13
C ALA A 374 42.40 -31.11 -19.48
N PHE A 375 42.69 -30.12 -20.34
CA PHE A 375 43.31 -30.25 -21.68
C PHE A 375 44.28 -31.44 -21.87
N GLY A 376 43.86 -32.44 -22.66
CA GLY A 376 44.62 -33.64 -23.00
C GLY A 376 43.81 -34.95 -22.99
N ASP A 377 44.50 -36.08 -23.16
CA ASP A 377 43.91 -37.43 -23.09
C ASP A 377 43.27 -37.70 -21.71
N CYS A 378 41.95 -37.57 -21.57
CA CYS A 378 41.22 -37.97 -20.36
C CYS A 378 40.48 -39.31 -20.52
N GLY A 379 40.03 -39.66 -21.74
CA GLY A 379 39.44 -40.94 -22.13
C GLY A 379 38.00 -41.20 -21.69
N SER A 380 37.58 -40.62 -20.56
CA SER A 380 36.18 -40.32 -20.21
C SER A 380 36.20 -39.41 -18.98
N CYS A 381 35.92 -38.14 -19.17
CA CYS A 381 35.81 -37.13 -18.13
C CYS A 381 34.67 -36.17 -18.48
N ASP A 382 34.23 -35.38 -17.52
CA ASP A 382 33.07 -34.51 -17.69
C ASP A 382 33.43 -33.26 -18.56
N GLU A 383 34.74 -33.02 -18.75
CA GLU A 383 35.30 -31.99 -19.64
C GLU A 383 35.50 -32.41 -21.12
N ASP A 384 35.21 -33.67 -21.47
CA ASP A 384 35.25 -34.26 -22.83
C ASP A 384 33.84 -34.27 -23.41
N ILE A 385 33.43 -33.09 -23.92
CA ILE A 385 32.03 -32.72 -24.17
C ILE A 385 31.55 -33.26 -25.52
N ASP A 386 32.41 -33.28 -26.53
CA ASP A 386 32.05 -33.86 -27.84
C ASP A 386 32.27 -35.39 -27.94
N GLY A 387 33.01 -35.96 -26.98
CA GLY A 387 33.18 -37.40 -26.78
C GLY A 387 34.21 -38.06 -27.71
N ASP A 388 35.15 -37.29 -28.28
CA ASP A 388 36.30 -37.79 -29.04
C ASP A 388 37.32 -38.56 -28.18
N GLY A 389 37.37 -38.29 -26.87
CA GLY A 389 38.30 -38.90 -25.91
C GLY A 389 39.42 -37.96 -25.44
N THR A 390 39.52 -36.75 -25.99
CA THR A 390 40.58 -35.77 -25.68
C THR A 390 40.04 -34.36 -25.45
N VAL A 391 40.20 -33.85 -24.21
CA VAL A 391 39.80 -32.48 -23.87
C VAL A 391 40.64 -31.49 -24.64
N GLY A 392 40.02 -30.62 -25.44
CA GLY A 392 40.71 -29.79 -26.39
C GLY A 392 40.04 -28.47 -26.72
N VAL A 393 40.36 -27.97 -27.93
CA VAL A 393 39.86 -26.67 -28.40
C VAL A 393 38.39 -26.75 -28.82
N ASP A 394 37.93 -27.92 -29.24
CA ASP A 394 36.58 -28.10 -29.74
C ASP A 394 35.56 -28.17 -28.57
N ASP A 395 35.86 -28.83 -27.44
CA ASP A 395 35.09 -28.73 -26.18
C ASP A 395 35.03 -27.30 -25.65
N LEU A 396 36.19 -26.63 -25.64
CA LEU A 396 36.29 -25.22 -25.23
C LEU A 396 35.43 -24.30 -26.13
N LEU A 397 35.22 -24.67 -27.40
CA LEU A 397 34.31 -23.97 -28.30
C LEU A 397 32.83 -24.30 -28.02
N VAL A 398 32.50 -25.49 -27.49
CA VAL A 398 31.15 -25.80 -26.99
C VAL A 398 30.82 -24.92 -25.78
N VAL A 399 31.69 -24.87 -24.77
CA VAL A 399 31.51 -24.01 -23.58
C VAL A 399 31.39 -22.53 -23.97
N ILE A 400 32.29 -22.02 -24.80
CA ILE A 400 32.25 -20.61 -25.24
C ILE A 400 31.02 -20.31 -26.13
N ALA A 401 30.42 -21.31 -26.78
CA ALA A 401 29.19 -21.15 -27.56
C ALA A 401 27.91 -21.16 -26.71
N ALA A 402 27.93 -21.78 -25.53
CA ALA A 402 26.81 -21.89 -24.60
C ALA A 402 26.81 -20.82 -23.48
N PHE A 403 27.88 -20.03 -23.36
CA PHE A 403 28.12 -19.07 -22.28
C PHE A 403 26.90 -18.18 -21.92
N GLY A 404 26.33 -18.42 -20.74
CA GLY A 404 25.01 -17.93 -20.31
C GLY A 404 24.38 -18.86 -19.27
N PRO A 405 23.14 -18.58 -18.82
CA PRO A 405 22.40 -19.52 -17.98
C PRO A 405 22.09 -20.82 -18.74
N CYS A 406 22.07 -21.92 -17.99
CA CYS A 406 21.32 -23.13 -18.33
C CYS A 406 19.91 -23.05 -17.69
#